data_AF-A0A7K9UUV6-F1
#
_entry.id   AF-A0A7K9UUV6-F1
#
_cell.length_a   1.000
_cell.length_b   1.000
_cell.length_c   1.000
_cell.angle_alpha   90.00
_cell.angle_beta   90.00
_cell.angle_gamma   90.00
#
_symmetry.space_group_name_H-M   'P 1'
#
loop_
_entity.id
_entity.type
_entity.pdbx_description
1 polymer ?
#
loop_
_entity_poly.entity_id
_entity_poly.type
_entity_poly.pdbx_seq_one_letter_code
_entity_poly.pdbx_strand_id
1 'polypeptide(L)' 'VQLLALRPHRKHELLQRLAGMQAGRPDGAGLLAALEEVAELDPTECCYRLKETLVGRVREDWPGYTAQERRQVALLQR' A
#
# COMPACT_ATOMS: atom_id res chain seq x y z
N VAL A 1 2.87 2.03 1.88
CA VAL A 1 3.96 1.34 1.14
C VAL A 1 3.58 -0.09 0.80
N GLN A 2 3.34 -0.94 1.79
CA GLN A 2 3.15 -2.39 1.60
C GLN A 2 2.05 -2.74 0.59
N LEU A 3 0.81 -2.33 0.84
CA LEU A 3 -0.31 -2.65 -0.05
C LEU A 3 -0.07 -2.20 -1.52
N LEU A 4 0.56 -1.05 -1.71
CA LEU A 4 0.83 -0.47 -3.03
C LEU A 4 1.88 -1.24 -3.84
N ALA A 5 2.73 -2.03 -3.19
CA ALA A 5 3.75 -2.84 -3.85
C ALA A 5 3.12 -3.94 -4.71
N LEU A 6 2.00 -4.50 -4.25
CA LEU A 6 1.31 -5.60 -4.91
C LEU A 6 0.60 -5.16 -6.17
N ARG A 7 -0.11 -4.03 -6.07
CA ARG A 7 -0.93 -3.45 -7.13
C ARG A 7 -1.23 -1.99 -6.82
N PRO A 8 -1.55 -1.19 -7.84
CA PRO A 8 -2.16 0.11 -7.63
C PRO A 8 -3.45 -0.03 -6.82
N HIS A 9 -3.60 0.81 -5.80
CA HIS A 9 -4.77 0.80 -4.92
C HIS A 9 -5.35 2.20 -4.79
N ARG A 10 -6.68 2.29 -4.67
CA ARG A 10 -7.39 3.54 -4.40
C ARG A 10 -7.34 3.89 -2.92
N LYS A 11 -7.45 5.18 -2.61
CA LYS A 11 -7.52 5.69 -1.22
C LYS A 11 -8.57 4.96 -0.38
N HIS A 12 -9.78 4.82 -0.92
CA HIS A 12 -10.90 4.18 -0.22
C HIS A 12 -10.62 2.70 0.12
N GLU A 13 -10.00 1.95 -0.79
CA GLU A 13 -9.63 0.55 -0.54
C GLU A 13 -8.60 0.42 0.59
N LEU A 14 -7.58 1.30 0.57
CA LEU A 14 -6.56 1.34 1.61
C LEU A 14 -7.16 1.70 2.97
N LEU A 15 -8.07 2.68 3.00
CA LEU A 15 -8.80 3.06 4.20
C LEU A 15 -9.60 1.90 4.77
N GLN A 16 -10.36 1.18 3.94
CA GLN A 16 -11.15 0.03 4.39
C GLN A 16 -10.26 -1.11 4.91
N ARG A 17 -9.17 -1.41 4.21
CA ARG A 17 -8.18 -2.41 4.64
C ARG A 17 -7.55 -2.07 5.98
N LEU A 18 -7.06 -0.85 6.12
CA LEU A 18 -6.42 -0.40 7.36
C LEU A 18 -7.41 -0.36 8.52
N ALA A 19 -8.63 0.13 8.27
CA ALA A 19 -9.71 0.13 9.28
C ALA A 19 -10.07 -1.29 9.76
N GLY A 20 -10.12 -2.27 8.85
CA GLY A 20 -10.39 -3.67 9.21
C GLY A 20 -9.26 -4.37 9.97
N MET A 21 -8.04 -3.85 9.88
CA MET A 21 -6.85 -4.49 10.43
C MET A 21 -6.56 -4.12 11.90
N GLN A 22 -7.44 -3.32 12.53
CA GLN A 22 -7.20 -2.68 13.84
C GLN A 22 -5.90 -1.86 13.89
N ALA A 23 -5.27 -1.60 12.74
CA ALA A 23 -4.23 -0.59 12.60
C ALA A 23 -4.96 0.73 12.75
N GLY A 24 -4.83 1.36 13.93
CA GLY A 24 -5.66 2.46 14.43
C GLY A 24 -6.21 3.39 13.35
N ARG A 25 -7.51 3.68 13.45
CA ARG A 25 -8.33 4.44 12.48
C ARG A 25 -7.50 5.49 11.74
N PRO A 26 -7.02 5.20 10.53
CA PRO A 26 -6.13 6.12 9.84
C PRO A 26 -6.93 7.35 9.46
N ASP A 27 -6.50 8.52 9.93
CA ASP A 27 -7.04 9.78 9.45
C ASP A 27 -6.86 9.84 7.93
N GLY A 28 -7.96 10.06 7.20
CA GLY A 28 -7.93 10.06 5.74
C GLY A 28 -7.01 11.12 5.15
N ALA A 29 -6.67 12.17 5.91
CA ALA A 29 -5.66 13.17 5.56
C ALA A 29 -4.23 12.65 5.82
N GLY A 30 -3.97 12.02 6.96
CA GLY A 30 -2.65 11.46 7.28
C GLY A 30 -2.26 10.30 6.37
N LEU A 31 -3.21 9.43 6.05
CA LEU A 31 -3.00 8.37 5.06
C LEU A 31 -2.74 8.95 3.67
N LEU A 32 -3.49 9.98 3.27
CA LEU A 32 -3.30 10.63 1.97
C LEU A 32 -1.88 11.22 1.85
N ALA A 33 -1.45 12.01 2.85
CA ALA A 33 -0.12 12.59 2.87
C ALA A 33 0.98 11.51 2.81
N ALA A 34 0.83 10.43 3.58
CA ALA A 34 1.77 9.30 3.54
C ALA A 34 1.75 8.59 2.18
N LEU A 35 0.61 8.52 1.50
CA LEU A 35 0.51 7.94 0.16
C LEU A 35 1.18 8.82 -0.88
N GLU A 36 1.03 10.14 -0.86
CA GLU A 36 1.71 11.03 -1.82
C GLU A 36 3.24 11.05 -1.62
N GLU A 37 3.70 10.86 -0.39
CA GLU A 37 5.12 10.71 -0.08
C GLU A 37 5.69 9.40 -0.66
N VAL A 38 4.95 8.30 -0.56
CA VAL A 38 5.46 6.97 -0.90
C VAL A 38 4.98 6.39 -2.23
N ALA A 39 4.03 7.06 -2.86
CA ALA A 39 3.31 6.60 -4.03
C ALA A 39 3.02 7.78 -4.94
N GLU A 40 2.76 7.48 -6.20
CA GLU A 40 2.32 8.44 -7.20
C GLU A 40 0.82 8.23 -7.42
N LEU A 41 0.05 9.32 -7.32
CA LEU A 41 -1.37 9.29 -7.64
C LEU A 41 -1.51 9.39 -9.16
N ASP A 42 -2.14 8.39 -9.74
CA ASP A 42 -2.60 8.43 -11.12
C ASP A 42 -3.93 9.21 -11.18
N PRO A 43 -3.98 10.40 -11.80
CA PRO A 43 -5.19 11.22 -11.86
C PRO A 43 -6.24 10.64 -12.83
N THR A 44 -5.88 9.68 -13.68
CA THR A 44 -6.79 9.04 -14.63
C THR A 44 -7.60 7.94 -13.94
N GLU A 45 -6.93 7.08 -13.17
CA GLU A 45 -7.53 5.92 -12.50
C GLU A 45 -7.86 6.17 -11.02
N CYS A 46 -7.45 7.33 -10.48
CA CYS A 46 -7.51 7.68 -9.05
C CYS A 46 -6.83 6.63 -8.17
N CYS A 47 -5.74 6.05 -8.68
CA CYS A 47 -5.02 4.95 -8.07
C CYS A 47 -3.63 5.40 -7.61
N TYR A 48 -3.23 5.00 -6.42
CA TYR A 48 -1.88 5.22 -5.93
C TYR A 48 -1.00 4.05 -6.35
N ARG A 49 0.17 4.36 -6.93
CA ARG A 49 1.17 3.38 -7.33
C ARG A 49 2.45 3.59 -6.54
N LEU A 50 3.03 2.53 -5.98
CA LEU A 50 4.26 2.65 -5.19
C LEU A 50 5.39 3.22 -6.04
N LYS A 51 6.15 4.19 -5.50
CA LYS A 51 7.37 4.68 -6.15
C LYS A 51 8.39 3.56 -6.24
N GLU A 52 9.06 3.41 -7.38
CA GLU A 52 10.05 2.36 -7.61
C GLU A 52 11.20 2.41 -6.58
N THR A 53 11.59 3.61 -6.16
CA THR A 53 12.59 3.85 -5.11
C THR A 53 12.22 3.29 -3.74
N LEU A 54 10.94 2.99 -3.51
CA LEU A 54 10.40 2.48 -2.26
C LEU A 54 10.00 1.01 -2.33
N VAL A 55 10.13 0.37 -3.50
CA VAL A 55 9.92 -1.08 -3.65
C VAL A 55 10.86 -1.85 -2.73
N GLY A 56 12.11 -1.40 -2.55
CA GLY A 56 13.04 -1.99 -1.58
C GLY A 56 12.69 -1.75 -0.10
N ARG A 57 11.72 -0.87 0.21
CA ARG A 57 11.21 -0.69 1.58
C ARG A 57 10.03 -1.60 1.92
N VAL A 58 9.53 -2.35 0.94
CA VAL A 58 8.37 -3.22 1.12
C VAL A 58 8.79 -4.40 1.99
N ARG A 59 8.04 -4.64 3.07
CA ARG A 59 8.30 -5.77 3.97
C ARG A 59 7.33 -6.91 3.68
N GLU A 60 7.84 -8.09 3.34
CA GLU A 60 7.03 -9.29 3.12
C GLU A 60 6.31 -9.79 4.39
N ASP A 61 6.89 -9.54 5.56
CA ASP A 61 6.31 -9.95 6.86
C ASP A 61 5.26 -8.95 7.39
N TRP A 62 4.61 -8.20 6.50
CA TRP A 62 3.59 -7.25 6.95
C TRP A 62 2.33 -8.00 7.39
N PRO A 63 1.80 -7.74 8.60
CA PRO A 63 0.68 -8.49 9.16
C PRO A 63 -0.62 -8.37 8.35
N GLY A 64 -0.71 -7.41 7.43
CA GLY A 64 -1.90 -7.19 6.60
C GLY A 64 -1.84 -7.87 5.24
N TYR A 65 -0.75 -8.58 4.95
CA TYR A 65 -0.69 -9.45 3.79
C TYR A 65 -1.23 -10.83 4.11
N THR A 66 -2.10 -11.30 3.24
CA THR A 66 -2.47 -12.72 3.16
C THR A 66 -1.28 -13.56 2.70
N ALA A 67 -1.33 -14.87 2.94
CA ALA A 67 -0.26 -15.80 2.52
C ALA A 67 0.07 -15.70 1.02
N GLN A 68 -0.92 -15.39 0.18
CA GLN A 68 -0.73 -15.20 -1.24
C GLN A 68 -0.03 -13.89 -1.57
N GLU A 69 -0.43 -12.80 -0.93
CA GLU A 69 0.20 -11.48 -1.10
C GLU A 69 1.67 -11.50 -0.66
N ARG A 70 2.00 -12.19 0.44
CA ARG A 70 3.39 -12.36 0.89
C ARG A 70 4.26 -12.98 -0.19
N ARG A 71 3.77 -14.05 -0.85
CA ARG A 71 4.48 -14.68 -1.97
C ARG A 71 4.67 -13.71 -3.14
N GLN A 72 3.65 -12.92 -3.44
CA GLN A 72 3.70 -11.96 -4.54
C GLN A 72 4.72 -10.84 -4.25
N VAL A 73 4.80 -10.36 -3.01
CA VAL A 73 5.83 -9.41 -2.57
C VAL A 73 7.23 -10.01 -2.60
N ALA A 74 7.38 -11.26 -2.17
CA ALA A 74 8.66 -11.96 -2.23
C ALA A 74 9.16 -12.13 -3.68
N LEU A 75 8.24 -12.27 -4.66
CA LEU A 75 8.58 -12.30 -6.08
C LEU A 75 8.97 -10.92 -6.62
N LEU A 76 8.43 -9.83 -6.07
CA LEU A 76 8.78 -8.45 -6.46
C LEU A 76 10.16 -8.01 -5.91
N GLN A 77 10.66 -8.70 -4.90
CA GLN A 77 11.98 -8.42 -4.28
C GLN A 77 13.08 -9.36 -4.77
N ARG A 78 12.79 -10.26 -5.72
CA ARG A 78 13.71 -11.22 -6.31
C ARG A 78 14.31 -10.72 -7.61
#